data_AF-A0A0N4YKW7-F1
#
_entry.id   AF-A0A0N4YKW7-F1
#
_cell.length_a   1.000
_cell.length_b   1.000
_cell.length_c   1.000
_cell.angle_alpha   90.00
_cell.angle_beta   90.00
_cell.angle_gamma   90.00
#
_symmetry.space_group_name_H-M   'P 1'
#
loop_
_entity.id
_entity.type
_entity.pdbx_description
1 polymer ?
#
loop_
_entity_poly.entity_id
_entity_poly.type
_entity_poly.pdbx_seq_one_letter_code
_entity_poly.pdbx_strand_id
1 'polypeptide(L)'
;MCRLKRQCTSQEYMDRNLTSVDELGEVRLLDYIPKGEFLFGEILPRLLAPVVRKNYLITEGDPVVFTCEMPVDDPTGVQWFSRKMGPIQFKTIEKQFKNRFAFDEEFRLYVSRVELSDSDEYYCYTAEKTLMGVHYLRVMENDRTREIVANLQMFFRFAAFTFIFILVIGQIIK
;
A
#
# COMPACT_ATOMS: atom_id res chain seq x y z
N MET A 1 6.14 15.62 -3.14
CA MET A 1 7.30 15.59 -4.06
C MET A 1 6.84 16.17 -5.41
N CYS A 2 7.08 17.46 -5.68
CA CYS A 2 6.64 18.09 -6.93
C CYS A 2 7.71 17.91 -8.01
N ARG A 3 7.38 17.18 -9.08
CA ARG A 3 8.13 17.15 -10.33
C ARG A 3 7.18 17.42 -11.47
N LEU A 4 7.31 18.60 -12.08
CA LEU A 4 7.12 18.96 -13.51
C LEU A 4 6.57 20.39 -13.66
N LYS A 5 7.45 21.30 -14.09
CA LYS A 5 7.22 22.48 -14.95
C LYS A 5 6.10 23.48 -14.65
N ARG A 6 5.40 23.42 -13.53
CA ARG A 6 4.61 24.53 -12.98
C ARG A 6 5.35 25.10 -11.78
N GLN A 7 5.57 26.42 -11.78
CA GLN A 7 6.05 27.13 -10.59
C GLN A 7 5.13 26.73 -9.45
N CYS A 8 5.66 25.94 -8.53
CA CYS A 8 4.93 25.62 -7.31
C CYS A 8 4.86 26.93 -6.55
N THR A 9 3.67 27.50 -6.41
CA THR A 9 3.45 28.60 -5.50
C THR A 9 3.60 28.01 -4.10
N SER A 10 4.82 28.03 -3.55
CA SER A 10 4.97 27.86 -2.12
C SER A 10 4.34 29.10 -1.50
N GLN A 11 3.15 28.96 -0.95
CA GLN A 11 2.65 29.97 -0.03
C GLN A 11 3.58 29.89 1.18
N GLU A 12 4.54 30.81 1.25
CA GLU A 12 5.35 30.98 2.44
C GLU A 12 4.45 31.53 3.54
N TYR A 13 4.18 30.72 4.54
CA TYR A 13 3.48 31.17 5.73
C TYR A 13 4.40 32.18 6.44
N MET A 14 3.92 33.41 6.56
CA MET A 14 4.58 34.49 7.28
C MET A 14 3.71 34.92 8.46
N ASP A 15 4.38 35.38 9.52
CA ASP A 15 3.68 35.99 10.64
C ASP A 15 3.08 37.33 10.18
N ARG A 16 1.86 37.64 10.61
CA ARG A 16 1.13 38.83 10.15
C ARG A 16 0.67 39.67 11.32
N ASN A 17 0.94 40.96 11.24
CA ASN A 17 0.42 41.94 12.19
C ASN A 17 -0.89 42.51 11.64
N LEU A 18 -1.97 42.37 12.39
CA LEU A 18 -3.25 42.98 12.07
C LEU A 18 -3.23 44.43 12.58
N THR A 19 -3.34 45.41 11.69
CA THR A 19 -3.38 46.82 12.07
C THR A 19 -4.71 47.46 11.71
N SER A 20 -5.14 48.44 12.50
CA SER A 20 -6.30 49.29 12.24
C SER A 20 -5.88 50.75 12.27
N VAL A 21 -6.54 51.55 11.44
CA VAL A 21 -6.36 53.00 11.37
C VAL A 21 -7.53 53.65 12.08
N ASP A 22 -7.25 54.50 13.07
CA ASP A 22 -8.28 55.23 13.78
C ASP A 22 -8.78 56.47 13.00
N GLU A 23 -9.78 57.17 13.54
CA GLU A 23 -10.38 58.35 12.92
C GLU A 23 -9.39 59.53 12.76
N LEU A 24 -8.27 59.51 13.48
CA LEU A 24 -7.19 60.50 13.42
C LEU A 24 -6.05 60.07 12.48
N GLY A 25 -6.14 58.88 11.88
CA GLY A 25 -5.14 58.33 10.96
C GLY A 25 -3.98 57.60 11.66
N GLU A 26 -4.04 57.37 12.96
CA GLU A 26 -3.00 56.62 13.67
C GLU A 26 -3.19 55.11 13.46
N VAL A 27 -2.08 54.43 13.16
CA VAL A 27 -2.06 52.98 12.95
C VAL A 27 -1.83 52.28 14.29
N ARG A 28 -2.78 51.47 14.74
CA ARG A 28 -2.69 50.65 15.95
C ARG A 28 -2.60 49.17 15.62
N LEU A 29 -1.72 48.46 16.32
CA LEU A 29 -1.64 47.00 16.25
C LEU A 29 -2.83 46.41 17.02
N LEU A 30 -3.69 45.68 16.31
CA LEU A 30 -4.82 44.99 16.90
C LEU A 30 -4.44 43.58 17.37
N ASP A 31 -3.74 42.83 16.54
CA ASP A 31 -3.43 41.43 16.83
C ASP A 31 -2.20 40.91 16.06
N TYR A 32 -1.64 39.80 16.53
CA TYR A 32 -0.53 39.08 15.91
C TYR A 32 -1.00 37.68 15.49
N ILE A 33 -0.92 37.39 14.20
CA ILE A 33 -1.32 36.10 13.62
C ILE A 33 -0.06 35.30 13.35
N PRO A 34 0.19 34.21 14.09
CA PRO A 34 1.34 33.36 13.86
C PRO A 34 1.20 32.59 12.55
N LYS A 35 2.35 32.13 12.01
CA LYS A 35 2.40 31.29 10.81
C LYS A 35 1.44 30.10 10.86
N GLY A 36 0.58 30.00 9.85
CA GLY A 36 -0.35 28.89 9.66
C GLY A 36 -1.74 29.10 10.24
N GLU A 37 -1.98 30.23 10.92
CA GLU A 37 -3.32 30.62 11.37
C GLU A 37 -4.02 31.53 10.35
N PHE A 38 -5.34 31.35 10.25
CA PHE A 38 -6.20 32.00 9.26
C PHE A 38 -7.22 32.91 9.95
N LEU A 39 -7.50 34.05 9.33
CA LEU A 39 -8.55 34.95 9.79
C LEU A 39 -9.93 34.46 9.36
N PHE A 40 -10.95 34.84 10.14
CA PHE A 40 -12.34 34.57 9.80
C PHE A 40 -12.72 35.31 8.51
N GLY A 41 -12.88 34.56 7.40
CA GLY A 41 -13.14 35.10 6.06
C GLY A 41 -12.06 34.78 5.02
N GLU A 42 -10.91 34.25 5.44
CA GLU A 42 -9.91 33.73 4.49
C GLU A 42 -10.35 32.38 3.90
N ILE A 43 -10.09 32.18 2.61
CA ILE A 43 -10.34 30.90 1.95
C ILE A 43 -9.29 29.92 2.46
N LEU A 44 -9.72 28.92 3.24
CA LEU A 44 -8.83 27.87 3.72
C LEU A 44 -8.20 27.12 2.55
N PRO A 45 -6.90 26.80 2.61
CA PRO A 45 -6.28 25.96 1.59
C PRO A 45 -6.98 24.60 1.56
N ARG A 46 -7.09 24.03 0.34
CA ARG A 46 -7.66 22.69 0.19
C ARG A 46 -6.82 21.70 0.99
N LEU A 47 -7.44 21.07 2.00
CA LEU A 47 -6.82 19.99 2.73
C LEU A 47 -6.53 18.85 1.75
N LEU A 48 -5.30 18.32 1.78
CA LEU A 48 -4.99 17.08 1.08
C LEU A 48 -5.85 15.97 1.70
N ALA A 49 -6.43 15.12 0.85
CA ALA A 49 -7.20 13.98 1.32
C ALA A 49 -6.35 13.13 2.28
N PRO A 50 -6.89 12.72 3.43
CA PRO A 50 -6.15 11.88 4.36
C PRO A 50 -5.80 10.54 3.69
N VAL A 51 -4.51 10.19 3.69
CA VAL A 51 -4.04 8.91 3.13
C VAL A 51 -4.27 7.81 4.16
N VAL A 52 -5.13 6.86 3.85
CA VAL A 52 -5.44 5.73 4.74
C VAL A 52 -4.29 4.72 4.72
N ARG A 53 -3.80 4.29 5.89
CA ARG A 53 -2.72 3.29 5.98
C ARG A 53 -3.21 2.07 6.76
N LYS A 54 -3.18 0.89 6.14
CA LYS A 54 -3.63 -0.36 6.76
C LYS A 54 -2.53 -1.42 6.72
N ASN A 55 -2.39 -2.17 7.80
CA ASN A 55 -1.44 -3.29 7.90
C ASN A 55 -2.22 -4.60 7.95
N TYR A 56 -1.79 -5.59 7.18
CA TYR A 56 -2.39 -6.91 7.07
C TYR A 56 -1.32 -7.95 7.41
N LEU A 57 -1.62 -8.79 8.38
CA LEU A 57 -0.83 -9.97 8.71
C LEU A 57 -1.71 -11.19 8.44
N ILE A 58 -1.43 -11.90 7.35
CA ILE A 58 -2.29 -12.95 6.80
C ILE A 58 -1.48 -14.25 6.68
N THR A 59 -2.11 -15.39 6.93
CA THR A 59 -1.44 -16.69 6.75
C THR A 59 -1.51 -17.11 5.28
N GLU A 60 -0.47 -17.78 4.79
CA GLU A 60 -0.44 -18.33 3.44
C GLU A 60 -1.65 -19.25 3.19
N GLY A 61 -2.34 -18.98 2.09
CA GLY A 61 -3.56 -19.68 1.69
C GLY A 61 -4.85 -18.92 2.00
N ASP A 62 -4.85 -18.01 2.98
CA ASP A 62 -6.04 -17.26 3.36
C ASP A 62 -6.35 -16.12 2.36
N PRO A 63 -7.62 -15.73 2.20
CA PRO A 63 -8.02 -14.60 1.36
C PRO A 63 -7.81 -13.25 2.07
N VAL A 64 -7.66 -12.18 1.29
CA VAL A 64 -7.61 -10.80 1.80
C VAL A 64 -8.27 -9.80 0.84
N VAL A 65 -8.83 -8.72 1.39
CA VAL A 65 -9.46 -7.64 0.62
C VAL A 65 -8.84 -6.29 0.98
N PHE A 66 -8.40 -5.55 -0.03
CA PHE A 66 -7.91 -4.19 0.13
C PHE A 66 -8.97 -3.18 -0.29
N THR A 67 -9.20 -2.20 0.58
CA THR A 67 -10.28 -1.21 0.44
C THR A 67 -9.72 0.21 0.47
N CYS A 68 -10.14 1.03 -0.49
CA CYS A 68 -9.79 2.44 -0.50
C CYS A 68 -11.03 3.30 -0.36
N GLU A 69 -10.97 4.25 0.57
CA GLU A 69 -12.05 5.18 0.83
C GLU A 69 -12.07 6.22 -0.28
N MET A 70 -13.02 6.06 -1.22
CA MET A 70 -13.24 7.04 -2.28
C MET A 70 -13.79 8.34 -1.69
N PRO A 71 -13.27 9.51 -2.10
CA PRO A 71 -13.94 10.77 -1.83
C PRO A 71 -15.35 10.71 -2.42
N VAL A 72 -16.35 11.20 -1.68
CA VAL A 72 -17.77 11.16 -2.07
C VAL A 72 -18.01 11.81 -3.44
N ASP A 73 -17.14 12.74 -3.85
CA ASP A 73 -17.28 13.56 -5.05
C ASP A 73 -16.52 13.06 -6.29
N ASP A 74 -15.84 11.90 -6.21
CA ASP A 74 -14.98 11.42 -7.30
C ASP A 74 -15.51 10.10 -7.92
N PRO A 75 -16.27 10.16 -9.04
CA PRO A 75 -16.79 8.98 -9.71
C PRO A 75 -15.73 8.25 -10.55
N THR A 76 -14.47 8.69 -10.55
CA THR A 76 -13.51 8.35 -11.60
C THR A 76 -12.78 7.00 -11.39
N GLY A 77 -13.22 6.19 -10.42
CA GLY A 77 -12.70 4.85 -10.16
C GLY A 77 -11.32 4.82 -9.50
N VAL A 78 -10.92 3.64 -9.02
CA VAL A 78 -9.68 3.45 -8.24
C VAL A 78 -8.61 2.73 -9.08
N GLN A 79 -7.38 3.23 -9.02
CA GLN A 79 -6.21 2.60 -9.65
C GLN A 79 -5.31 1.95 -8.60
N TRP A 80 -5.03 0.66 -8.76
CA TRP A 80 -4.19 -0.11 -7.84
C TRP A 80 -2.76 -0.30 -8.36
N PHE A 81 -1.81 -0.29 -7.44
CA PHE A 81 -0.39 -0.45 -7.73
C PHE A 81 0.28 -1.32 -6.66
N SER A 82 1.12 -2.25 -7.07
CA SER A 82 2.01 -3.02 -6.20
C SER A 82 3.41 -2.41 -6.27
N ARG A 83 4.08 -2.24 -5.13
CA ARG A 83 5.45 -1.72 -5.10
C ARG A 83 6.41 -2.59 -5.90
N LYS A 84 6.24 -3.91 -5.86
CA LYS A 84 7.09 -4.88 -6.58
C LYS A 84 6.72 -5.03 -8.05
N MET A 85 5.42 -5.15 -8.35
CA MET A 85 4.94 -5.56 -9.69
C MET A 85 4.45 -4.38 -10.54
N GLY A 86 4.30 -3.20 -9.95
CA GLY A 86 3.83 -2.02 -10.66
C GLY A 86 2.30 -1.94 -10.77
N PRO A 87 1.76 -1.32 -11.83
CA PRO A 87 0.33 -1.12 -12.00
C PRO A 87 -0.44 -2.43 -12.08
N ILE A 88 -1.55 -2.53 -11.34
CA ILE A 88 -2.44 -3.68 -11.39
C ILE A 88 -3.64 -3.28 -12.24
N GLN A 89 -3.70 -3.80 -13.47
CA GLN A 89 -4.75 -3.45 -14.42
C GLN A 89 -5.83 -4.53 -14.48
N PHE A 90 -7.09 -4.11 -14.58
CA PHE A 90 -8.25 -5.01 -14.69
C PHE A 90 -8.08 -6.05 -15.81
N LYS A 91 -7.54 -5.64 -16.97
CA LYS A 91 -7.39 -6.53 -18.14
C LYS A 91 -6.29 -7.59 -17.99
N THR A 92 -5.31 -7.37 -17.11
CA THR A 92 -4.11 -8.22 -17.01
C THR A 92 -3.97 -8.91 -15.67
N ILE A 93 -4.79 -8.55 -14.68
CA ILE A 93 -4.69 -9.03 -13.29
C ILE A 93 -4.71 -10.55 -13.18
N GLU A 94 -5.58 -11.20 -13.94
CA GLU A 94 -5.70 -12.66 -14.01
C GLU A 94 -4.38 -13.31 -14.44
N LYS A 95 -3.75 -12.81 -15.50
CA LYS A 95 -2.46 -13.34 -15.99
C LYS A 95 -1.31 -13.00 -15.05
N GLN A 96 -1.29 -11.77 -14.55
CA GLN A 96 -0.23 -11.26 -13.67
C GLN A 96 -0.17 -12.03 -12.35
N PHE A 97 -1.32 -12.43 -11.82
CA PHE A 97 -1.45 -13.08 -10.51
C PHE A 97 -2.11 -14.47 -10.59
N LYS A 98 -1.97 -15.17 -11.73
CA LYS A 98 -2.41 -16.56 -11.90
C LYS A 98 -3.85 -16.84 -11.43
N ASN A 99 -4.78 -15.94 -11.77
CA ASN A 99 -6.21 -15.98 -11.41
C ASN A 99 -6.51 -15.89 -9.90
N ARG A 100 -5.56 -15.44 -9.07
CA ARG A 100 -5.76 -15.27 -7.62
C ARG A 100 -6.28 -13.89 -7.24
N PHE A 101 -6.00 -12.88 -8.05
CA PHE A 101 -6.39 -11.49 -7.79
C PHE A 101 -7.57 -11.11 -8.68
N ALA A 102 -8.51 -10.35 -8.12
CA ALA A 102 -9.68 -9.84 -8.83
C ALA A 102 -10.08 -8.45 -8.30
N PHE A 103 -10.85 -7.72 -9.11
CA PHE A 103 -11.55 -6.52 -8.67
C PHE A 103 -13.03 -6.83 -8.49
N ASP A 104 -13.65 -6.24 -7.49
CA ASP A 104 -15.10 -6.27 -7.33
C ASP A 104 -15.78 -4.99 -7.87
N GLU A 105 -17.10 -4.92 -7.70
CA GLU A 105 -17.94 -3.80 -8.17
C GLU A 105 -17.60 -2.46 -7.50
N GLU A 106 -16.97 -2.49 -6.32
CA GLU A 106 -16.54 -1.31 -5.56
C GLU A 106 -15.08 -0.93 -5.84
N PHE A 107 -14.44 -1.53 -6.85
CA PHE A 107 -13.01 -1.38 -7.17
C PHE A 107 -12.07 -1.79 -6.03
N ARG A 108 -12.53 -2.66 -5.12
CA ARG A 108 -11.68 -3.25 -4.08
C ARG A 108 -10.84 -4.36 -4.69
N LEU A 109 -9.62 -4.50 -4.19
CA LEU A 109 -8.68 -5.52 -4.67
C LEU A 109 -8.83 -6.77 -3.81
N TYR A 110 -9.38 -7.83 -4.40
CA TYR A 110 -9.59 -9.13 -3.77
C TYR A 110 -8.44 -10.08 -4.11
N VAL A 111 -7.89 -10.75 -3.10
CA VAL A 111 -6.91 -11.83 -3.26
C VAL A 111 -7.52 -13.11 -2.68
N SER A 112 -7.82 -14.07 -3.53
CA SER A 112 -8.55 -15.29 -3.15
C SER A 112 -7.70 -16.29 -2.36
N ARG A 113 -6.40 -16.34 -2.65
CA ARG A 113 -5.42 -17.20 -1.98
C ARG A 113 -4.09 -16.50 -1.96
N VAL A 114 -3.64 -16.10 -0.78
CA VAL A 114 -2.38 -15.37 -0.60
C VAL A 114 -1.18 -16.34 -0.62
N GLU A 115 -0.12 -15.97 -1.33
CA GLU A 115 1.17 -16.68 -1.37
C GLU A 115 2.25 -15.88 -0.63
N LEU A 116 3.31 -16.53 -0.13
CA LEU A 116 4.40 -15.83 0.58
C LEU A 116 5.04 -14.69 -0.24
N SER A 117 5.12 -14.86 -1.57
CA SER A 117 5.64 -13.84 -2.49
C SER A 117 4.78 -12.58 -2.58
N ASP A 118 3.51 -12.65 -2.18
CA ASP A 118 2.57 -11.54 -2.24
C ASP A 118 2.80 -10.50 -1.12
N SER A 119 3.70 -10.77 -0.16
CA SER A 119 4.08 -9.79 0.86
C SER A 119 4.61 -8.51 0.21
N ASP A 120 3.84 -7.43 0.21
CA ASP A 120 4.16 -6.20 -0.52
C ASP A 120 3.44 -4.97 0.05
N GLU A 121 3.76 -3.80 -0.51
CA GLU A 121 3.00 -2.57 -0.34
C GLU A 121 2.09 -2.34 -1.55
N TYR A 122 0.80 -2.27 -1.30
CA TYR A 122 -0.22 -1.95 -2.30
C TYR A 122 -0.71 -0.53 -2.09
N TYR A 123 -0.80 0.22 -3.17
CA TYR A 123 -1.23 1.60 -3.18
C TYR A 123 -2.48 1.73 -4.04
N CYS A 124 -3.37 2.62 -3.63
CA CYS A 124 -4.51 3.01 -4.44
C CYS A 124 -4.52 4.52 -4.68
N TYR A 125 -4.86 4.88 -5.89
CA TYR A 125 -4.91 6.25 -6.37
C TYR A 125 -6.26 6.55 -7.01
N THR A 126 -6.66 7.81 -6.97
CA THR A 126 -7.73 8.33 -7.83
C THR A 126 -7.26 8.34 -9.29
N ALA A 127 -8.17 8.51 -10.24
CA ALA A 127 -7.82 8.71 -11.65
C ALA A 127 -6.90 9.94 -11.88
N GLU A 128 -7.00 10.95 -11.01
CA GLU A 128 -6.15 12.14 -11.00
C GLU A 128 -4.76 11.91 -10.38
N LYS A 129 -4.44 10.66 -10.00
CA LYS A 129 -3.19 10.23 -9.38
C LYS A 129 -2.98 10.80 -7.98
N THR A 130 -4.06 11.11 -7.26
CA THR A 130 -4.01 11.44 -5.84
C THR A 130 -3.93 10.14 -5.04
N LEU A 131 -2.93 10.00 -4.19
CA LEU A 131 -2.78 8.82 -3.32
C LEU A 131 -3.90 8.81 -2.29
N MET A 132 -4.66 7.72 -2.25
CA MET A 132 -5.79 7.56 -1.31
C MET A 132 -5.42 6.65 -0.14
N GLY A 133 -4.64 5.60 -0.42
CA GLY A 133 -4.33 4.60 0.59
C GLY A 133 -3.10 3.76 0.32
N VAL A 134 -2.54 3.23 1.40
CA VAL A 134 -1.38 2.32 1.43
C VAL A 134 -1.72 1.11 2.30
N HIS A 135 -1.55 -0.08 1.73
CA HIS A 135 -1.83 -1.36 2.35
C HIS A 135 -0.54 -2.17 2.43
N TYR A 136 -0.09 -2.45 3.65
CA TYR A 136 1.09 -3.28 3.91
C TYR A 136 0.64 -4.71 4.13
N LEU A 137 0.92 -5.61 3.18
CA LEU A 137 0.64 -7.04 3.31
C LEU A 137 1.90 -7.78 3.79
N ARG A 138 1.76 -8.50 4.90
CA ARG A 138 2.75 -9.46 5.41
C ARG A 138 2.11 -10.83 5.45
N VAL A 139 2.72 -11.77 4.74
CA VAL A 139 2.24 -13.14 4.64
C VAL A 139 3.10 -14.03 5.53
N MET A 140 2.46 -14.80 6.40
CA MET A 140 3.12 -15.78 7.27
C MET A 140 3.03 -17.17 6.65
N GLU A 141 4.06 -17.98 6.84
CA GLU A 141 4.03 -19.39 6.45
C GLU A 141 2.93 -20.14 7.21
N ASN A 142 2.24 -21.02 6.50
CA ASN A 142 1.29 -21.93 7.12
C ASN A 142 2.07 -23.11 7.73
N ASP A 143 1.83 -23.41 9.02
CA ASP A 143 2.51 -24.50 9.73
C ASP A 143 2.35 -25.86 9.03
N ARG A 144 1.23 -26.11 8.35
CA ARG A 144 1.03 -27.32 7.54
C ARG A 144 2.03 -27.43 6.38
N THR A 145 2.39 -26.32 5.74
CA THR A 145 3.38 -26.32 4.66
C THR A 145 4.76 -26.69 5.20
N ARG A 146 5.10 -26.24 6.41
CA ARG A 146 6.35 -26.59 7.10
C ARG A 146 6.45 -28.09 7.40
N GLU A 147 5.37 -28.69 7.87
CA GLU A 147 5.32 -30.14 8.14
C GLU A 147 5.50 -30.97 6.85
N ILE A 148 4.83 -30.58 5.75
CA ILE A 148 4.94 -31.28 4.47
C ILE A 148 6.36 -31.21 3.91
N VAL A 149 6.99 -30.03 3.93
CA VAL A 149 8.36 -29.84 3.42
C VAL A 149 9.35 -30.63 4.27
N ALA A 150 9.21 -30.60 5.60
CA ALA A 150 10.05 -31.39 6.51
C ALA A 150 9.91 -32.89 6.25
N ASN A 151 8.68 -33.38 6.06
CA ASN A 151 8.42 -34.79 5.76
C ASN A 151 9.00 -35.22 4.39
N LEU A 152 8.85 -34.39 3.35
CA LEU A 152 9.45 -34.63 2.03
C LEU A 152 10.98 -34.68 2.10
N GLN A 153 11.59 -33.74 2.81
CA GLN A 153 13.04 -33.72 2.98
C GLN A 153 13.53 -34.96 3.75
N MET A 154 12.79 -35.39 4.77
CA MET A 154 13.09 -36.61 5.52
C MET A 154 12.97 -37.86 4.61
N PHE A 155 11.94 -37.93 3.77
CA PHE A 155 11.77 -39.01 2.80
C PHE A 155 12.92 -39.09 1.79
N PHE A 156 13.33 -37.96 1.20
CA PHE A 156 14.46 -37.94 0.26
C PHE A 156 15.77 -38.37 0.92
N ARG A 157 16.02 -37.94 2.16
CA ARG A 157 17.19 -38.40 2.94
C ARG A 157 17.14 -39.90 3.16
N PHE A 158 16.00 -40.44 3.58
CA PHE A 158 15.83 -41.87 3.80
C PHE A 158 16.03 -42.68 2.51
N ALA A 159 15.45 -42.23 1.40
CA ALA A 159 15.63 -42.85 0.09
C ALA A 159 17.10 -42.84 -0.39
N ALA A 160 17.82 -41.74 -0.14
CA ALA A 160 19.25 -41.67 -0.45
C ALA A 160 20.07 -42.65 0.39
N PHE A 161 19.78 -42.76 1.69
CA PHE A 161 20.44 -43.72 2.58
C PHE A 161 20.18 -45.17 2.18
N THR A 162 18.94 -45.54 1.87
CA THR A 162 18.61 -46.90 1.43
C THR A 162 19.26 -47.22 0.09
N PHE A 163 19.31 -46.26 -0.84
CA PHE A 163 19.99 -46.44 -2.12
C PHE A 163 21.49 -46.69 -1.95
N ILE A 164 22.17 -45.89 -1.12
CA ILE A 164 23.60 -46.09 -0.79
C ILE A 164 23.80 -47.46 -0.13
N PHE A 165 22.94 -47.84 0.81
CA PHE A 165 23.04 -49.11 1.52
C PHE A 165 22.91 -50.32 0.58
N ILE A 166 21.96 -50.27 -0.37
CA ILE A 166 21.80 -51.29 -1.41
C ILE A 166 23.05 -51.38 -2.28
N LEU A 167 23.64 -50.25 -2.67
CA LEU A 167 24.88 -50.23 -3.46
C LEU A 167 26.05 -50.88 -2.71
N VAL A 168 26.20 -50.59 -1.41
CA VAL A 168 27.27 -51.18 -0.58
C VAL A 168 27.08 -52.69 -0.43
N ILE A 169 25.86 -53.15 -0.10
CA ILE A 169 25.58 -54.59 -0.01
C ILE A 169 25.79 -55.29 -1.35
N GLY A 170 25.36 -54.67 -2.46
CA GLY A 170 25.57 -55.19 -3.80
C GLY A 170 27.05 -55.34 -4.20
N GLN A 171 27.96 -54.56 -3.59
CA GLN A 171 29.40 -54.72 -3.77
C GLN A 171 30.00 -55.82 -2.89
N ILE A 172 29.40 -56.14 -1.74
CA ILE A 172 29.88 -57.16 -0.79
C ILE A 172 29.40 -58.57 -1.19
N ILE A 173 28.25 -58.69 -1.86
CA ILE A 173 27.67 -59.97 -2.31
C ILE A 173 28.24 -60.42 -3.68
N LYS A 174 29.18 -59.67 -4.26
CA LYS A 174 29.97 -60.06 -5.44
C LYS A 174 31.28 -60.72 -5.03
#